data_AF-A0A1I4CJA2-F1
#
_entry.id   AF-A0A1I4CJA2-F1
#
_cell.length_a   1.000
_cell.length_b   1.000
_cell.length_c   1.000
_cell.angle_alpha   90.00
_cell.angle_beta   90.00
_cell.angle_gamma   90.00
#
_symmetry.space_group_name_H-M   'P 1'
#
loop_
_entity.id
_entity.type
_entity.pdbx_description
1 polymer ?
#
loop_
_entity_poly.entity_id
_entity_poly.type
_entity_poly.pdbx_seq_one_letter_code
_entity_poly.pdbx_strand_id
1 'polypeptide(L)'
;MAVIPLKGAKAGREIAKPHEVTPQEVKALASYERKKSARPPLPRIKIAMGKKDDGTSEACLTVDHADALTGYKLLQEATGCESRAFFEGTLDAAGAISRTINAIDESKMNYALAFVAGLHPQDQVETTLGVQMAAIHFATVKAAENFAGARTVEVLDMQERALNRLARTFAAQVEALKRYRSKGEQRVIVERVTVHEGGQAIVGNVASGGAGEEAKNVR
;
A
#
# COMPACT_ATOMS: atom_id res chain seq x y z
N MET A 1 27.83 5.90 -25.88
CA MET A 1 27.15 7.12 -25.42
C MET A 1 27.82 7.56 -24.12
N ALA A 2 28.31 8.79 -24.08
CA ALA A 2 29.24 9.29 -23.08
C ALA A 2 28.55 9.60 -21.74
N VAL A 3 29.10 9.08 -20.65
CA VAL A 3 28.73 9.45 -19.29
C VAL A 3 29.51 10.71 -18.93
N ILE A 4 28.81 11.79 -18.61
CA ILE A 4 29.39 13.07 -18.19
C ILE A 4 30.05 12.87 -16.82
N PRO A 5 31.37 13.10 -16.64
CA PRO A 5 32.03 12.90 -15.36
C PRO A 5 31.85 14.12 -14.45
N LEU A 6 31.39 13.90 -13.23
CA LEU A 6 31.45 14.89 -12.14
C LEU A 6 32.92 15.15 -11.81
N LYS A 7 33.33 16.42 -11.92
CA LYS A 7 34.70 16.89 -11.78
C LYS A 7 35.18 16.69 -10.33
N GLY A 8 36.09 15.73 -10.10
CA GLY A 8 36.86 15.65 -8.85
C GLY A 8 37.09 14.25 -8.22
N ALA A 9 36.56 13.16 -8.77
CA ALA A 9 36.79 11.84 -8.17
C ALA A 9 38.16 11.27 -8.60
N LYS A 10 39.15 11.33 -7.70
CA LYS A 10 40.42 10.61 -7.84
C LYS A 10 40.15 9.12 -8.07
N ALA A 11 40.75 8.60 -9.13
CA ALA A 11 40.75 7.19 -9.48
C ALA A 11 41.52 6.36 -8.44
N GLY A 12 41.00 5.16 -8.17
CA GLY A 12 41.66 4.12 -7.37
C GLY A 12 41.07 3.97 -5.98
N ARG A 13 39.99 3.18 -5.85
CA ARG A 13 39.70 2.51 -4.58
C ARG A 13 39.93 1.03 -4.80
N GLU A 14 40.89 0.49 -4.05
CA GLU A 14 41.20 -0.93 -3.93
C GLU A 14 39.92 -1.77 -3.87
N ILE A 15 39.97 -2.97 -4.44
CA ILE A 15 38.95 -4.00 -4.25
C ILE A 15 38.83 -4.19 -2.73
N ALA A 16 37.72 -3.70 -2.17
CA ALA A 16 37.47 -3.76 -0.74
C ALA A 16 37.57 -5.23 -0.28
N LYS A 17 38.29 -5.46 0.83
CA LYS A 17 38.36 -6.78 1.47
C LYS A 17 36.95 -7.37 1.62
N PRO A 18 36.76 -8.71 1.52
CA PRO A 18 35.48 -9.33 1.78
C PRO A 18 34.90 -8.80 3.09
N HIS A 19 33.71 -8.21 3.02
CA HIS A 19 33.07 -7.55 4.16
C HIS A 19 32.79 -8.61 5.24
N GLU A 20 33.49 -8.51 6.36
CA GLU A 20 33.19 -9.33 7.53
C GLU A 20 31.92 -8.80 8.19
N VAL A 21 30.88 -9.64 8.18
CA VAL A 21 29.56 -9.29 8.72
C VAL A 21 29.70 -8.94 10.20
N THR A 22 29.36 -7.71 10.55
CA THR A 22 29.42 -7.23 11.94
C THR A 22 28.38 -7.94 12.80
N PRO A 23 28.56 -8.02 14.13
CA PRO A 23 27.55 -8.61 15.02
C PRO A 23 26.16 -7.96 14.91
N GLN A 24 26.09 -6.66 14.62
CA GLN A 24 24.83 -5.96 14.36
C GLN A 24 24.17 -6.42 13.05
N GLU A 25 24.96 -6.63 11.99
CA GLU A 25 24.47 -7.14 10.72
C GLU A 25 24.02 -8.61 10.83
N VAL A 26 24.72 -9.45 11.58
CA VAL A 26 24.27 -10.84 11.86
C VAL A 26 22.88 -10.83 12.53
N LYS A 27 22.68 -9.96 13.52
CA LYS A 27 21.38 -9.81 14.19
C LYS A 27 20.30 -9.30 13.24
N ALA A 28 20.64 -8.35 12.37
CA ALA A 28 19.72 -7.83 11.36
C ALA A 28 19.33 -8.90 10.32
N LEU A 29 20.30 -9.69 9.85
CA LEU A 29 20.09 -10.81 8.91
C LEU A 29 19.23 -11.90 9.53
N ALA A 30 19.46 -12.29 10.79
CA ALA A 30 18.62 -13.26 11.49
C ALA A 30 17.16 -12.75 11.63
N SER A 31 16.97 -11.46 11.92
CA SER A 31 15.65 -10.83 11.97
C SER A 31 14.97 -10.81 10.59
N TYR A 32 15.72 -10.53 9.53
CA TYR A 32 15.24 -10.56 8.16
C TYR A 32 14.80 -11.98 7.75
N GLU A 33 15.64 -12.99 7.96
CA GLU A 33 15.32 -14.38 7.61
C GLU A 33 14.09 -14.88 8.37
N ARG A 34 13.96 -14.56 9.67
CA ARG A 34 12.75 -14.90 10.45
C ARG A 34 11.49 -14.26 9.87
N LYS A 35 11.56 -12.98 9.45
CA LYS A 35 10.41 -12.29 8.84
C LYS A 35 10.09 -12.86 7.45
N LYS A 36 11.11 -13.23 6.68
CA LYS A 36 10.96 -13.82 5.35
C LYS A 36 10.36 -15.22 5.41
N SER A 37 10.82 -16.07 6.33
CA SER A 37 10.31 -17.44 6.50
C SER A 37 8.89 -17.49 7.04
N ALA A 38 8.44 -16.45 7.75
CA ALA A 38 7.08 -16.33 8.24
C ALA A 38 6.07 -15.93 7.15
N ARG A 39 6.53 -15.56 5.95
CA ARG A 39 5.69 -15.11 4.84
C ARG A 39 5.57 -16.19 3.78
N PRO A 40 4.40 -16.32 3.13
CA PRO A 40 4.29 -17.13 1.93
C PRO A 40 5.35 -16.70 0.90
N PRO A 41 6.02 -17.66 0.22
CA PRO A 41 6.86 -17.34 -0.91
C PRO A 41 6.08 -16.53 -1.95
N LEU A 42 6.71 -15.49 -2.51
CA LEU A 42 6.13 -14.69 -3.58
C LEU A 42 6.93 -14.92 -4.87
N PRO A 43 6.53 -15.89 -5.71
CA PRO A 43 7.11 -16.07 -7.04
C PRO A 43 7.02 -14.78 -7.86
N ARG A 44 8.01 -14.55 -8.72
CA ARG A 44 7.99 -13.40 -9.61
C ARG A 44 7.11 -13.68 -10.82
N ILE A 45 6.46 -12.64 -11.34
CA ILE A 45 5.85 -12.67 -12.65
C ILE A 45 6.89 -12.29 -13.71
N LYS A 46 6.90 -13.06 -14.80
CA LYS A 46 7.64 -12.81 -16.03
C LYS A 46 6.68 -12.54 -17.17
N ILE A 47 7.05 -11.60 -18.04
CA ILE A 47 6.28 -11.27 -19.24
C ILE A 47 6.86 -12.06 -20.40
N ALA A 48 6.08 -13.01 -20.93
CA ALA A 48 6.43 -13.77 -22.11
C ALA A 48 5.61 -13.28 -23.31
N MET A 49 6.21 -13.24 -24.50
CA MET A 49 5.48 -12.94 -25.73
C MET A 49 4.86 -14.24 -26.26
N GLY A 50 3.55 -14.35 -26.18
CA GLY A 50 2.76 -15.38 -26.83
C GLY A 50 2.28 -14.94 -28.21
N LYS A 51 1.78 -15.88 -29.01
CA LYS A 51 1.02 -15.59 -30.23
C LYS A 51 -0.43 -15.99 -30.00
N LYS A 52 -1.35 -15.11 -30.39
CA LYS A 52 -2.77 -15.44 -30.51
C LYS A 52 -3.01 -16.30 -31.75
N ASP A 53 -4.18 -16.93 -31.77
CA ASP A 53 -4.66 -17.73 -32.91
C ASP A 53 -4.78 -16.90 -34.21
N ASP A 54 -4.92 -15.57 -34.10
CA ASP A 54 -4.94 -14.61 -35.21
C ASP A 54 -3.53 -14.18 -35.69
N GLY A 55 -2.47 -14.72 -35.10
CA GLY A 55 -1.07 -14.40 -35.42
C GLY A 55 -0.55 -13.11 -34.78
N THR A 56 -1.36 -12.36 -34.04
CA THR A 56 -0.90 -11.20 -33.28
C THR A 56 -0.10 -11.63 -32.04
N SER A 57 0.90 -10.84 -31.66
CA SER A 57 1.68 -11.09 -30.45
C SER A 57 0.93 -10.56 -29.23
N GLU A 58 0.77 -11.40 -28.21
CA GLU A 58 0.18 -11.03 -26.92
C GLU A 58 1.21 -11.18 -25.80
N ALA A 59 1.28 -10.19 -24.92
CA ALA A 59 2.07 -10.32 -23.70
C ALA A 59 1.31 -11.23 -22.72
N CYS A 60 1.84 -12.43 -22.47
CA CYS A 60 1.32 -13.38 -21.50
C CYS A 60 2.09 -13.26 -20.18
N LEU A 61 1.34 -13.22 -19.08
CA LEU A 61 1.89 -13.22 -17.73
C LEU A 61 2.17 -14.65 -17.29
N THR A 62 3.43 -14.96 -17.03
CA THR A 62 3.88 -16.29 -16.58
C THR A 62 4.53 -16.19 -15.21
N VAL A 63 4.44 -17.24 -14.40
CA VAL A 63 5.10 -17.27 -13.08
C VAL A 63 6.49 -17.87 -13.22
N ASP A 64 7.48 -17.23 -12.62
CA ASP A 64 8.84 -17.75 -12.50
C ASP A 64 8.91 -18.85 -11.42
N HIS A 65 8.43 -20.04 -11.77
CA HIS A 65 8.46 -21.21 -10.90
C HIS A 65 8.60 -22.49 -11.74
N ALA A 66 9.33 -23.49 -11.22
CA ALA A 66 9.54 -24.76 -11.91
C ALA A 66 8.23 -25.51 -12.21
N ASP A 67 7.28 -25.41 -11.29
CA ASP A 67 5.89 -25.82 -11.49
C ASP A 67 4.97 -24.59 -11.50
N ALA A 68 4.46 -24.22 -12.68
CA ALA A 68 3.64 -23.03 -12.85
C ALA A 68 2.38 -23.04 -11.94
N LEU A 69 1.72 -24.20 -11.77
CA LEU A 69 0.51 -24.30 -10.96
C LEU A 69 0.79 -24.00 -9.49
N THR A 70 1.86 -24.54 -8.94
CA THR A 70 2.33 -24.20 -7.59
C THR A 70 2.67 -22.72 -7.49
N GLY A 71 3.35 -22.16 -8.50
CA GLY A 71 3.67 -20.73 -8.55
C GLY A 71 2.43 -19.83 -8.45
N TYR A 72 1.39 -20.13 -9.22
CA TYR A 72 0.13 -19.37 -9.17
C TYR A 72 -0.63 -19.54 -7.84
N LYS A 73 -0.58 -20.71 -7.21
CA LYS A 73 -1.17 -20.91 -5.87
C LYS A 73 -0.44 -20.13 -4.80
N LEU A 74 0.89 -20.10 -4.84
CA LEU A 74 1.71 -19.31 -3.93
C LEU A 74 1.45 -17.81 -4.08
N LEU A 75 1.28 -17.33 -5.31
CA LEU A 75 0.89 -15.95 -5.56
C LEU A 75 -0.50 -15.62 -5.01
N GLN A 76 -1.49 -16.48 -5.26
CA GLN A 76 -2.85 -16.33 -4.73
C GLN A 76 -2.86 -16.26 -3.21
N GLU A 77 -2.15 -17.18 -2.54
CA GLU A 77 -2.00 -17.18 -1.09
C GLU A 77 -1.33 -15.89 -0.59
N ALA A 78 -0.24 -15.46 -1.22
CA ALA A 78 0.49 -14.28 -0.82
C ALA A 78 -0.32 -12.99 -0.99
N THR A 79 -1.19 -12.91 -2.00
CA THR A 79 -2.02 -11.73 -2.26
C THR A 79 -3.41 -11.80 -1.64
N GLY A 80 -3.81 -12.90 -1.00
CA GLY A 80 -5.15 -13.06 -0.41
C GLY A 80 -6.27 -13.30 -1.44
N CYS A 81 -5.92 -13.86 -2.61
CA CYS A 81 -6.88 -14.15 -3.67
C CYS A 81 -7.41 -15.59 -3.57
N GLU A 82 -8.69 -15.75 -3.23
CA GLU A 82 -9.30 -17.08 -3.05
C GLU A 82 -9.85 -17.69 -4.35
N SER A 83 -10.27 -16.84 -5.30
CA SER A 83 -10.87 -17.28 -6.57
C SER A 83 -9.98 -16.95 -7.75
N ARG A 84 -9.98 -17.84 -8.74
CA ARG A 84 -9.20 -17.67 -9.98
C ARG A 84 -9.56 -16.38 -10.72
N ALA A 85 -10.86 -16.08 -10.87
CA ALA A 85 -11.31 -14.87 -11.57
C ALA A 85 -10.87 -13.59 -10.85
N PHE A 86 -10.93 -13.57 -9.52
CA PHE A 86 -10.44 -12.44 -8.74
C PHE A 86 -8.92 -12.28 -8.84
N PHE A 87 -8.19 -13.40 -8.83
CA PHE A 87 -6.74 -13.39 -9.01
C PHE A 87 -6.34 -12.88 -10.40
N GLU A 88 -7.00 -13.34 -11.46
CA GLU A 88 -6.79 -12.84 -12.83
C GLU A 88 -7.04 -11.33 -12.91
N GLY A 89 -8.16 -10.84 -12.35
CA GLY A 89 -8.44 -9.40 -12.28
C GLY A 89 -7.41 -8.62 -11.43
N THR A 90 -6.86 -9.23 -10.39
CA THR A 90 -5.80 -8.62 -9.57
C THR A 90 -4.48 -8.50 -10.35
N LEU A 91 -4.13 -9.52 -11.15
CA LEU A 91 -2.98 -9.48 -12.05
C LEU A 91 -3.16 -8.42 -13.14
N ASP A 92 -4.37 -8.31 -13.71
CA ASP A 92 -4.68 -7.28 -14.71
C ASP A 92 -4.56 -5.87 -14.13
N ALA A 93 -5.06 -5.64 -12.91
CA ALA A 93 -4.95 -4.36 -12.23
C ALA A 93 -3.48 -4.03 -11.91
N ALA A 94 -2.69 -5.00 -11.43
CA ALA A 94 -1.25 -4.84 -11.21
C ALA A 94 -0.50 -4.54 -12.52
N GLY A 95 -0.90 -5.21 -13.62
CA GLY A 95 -0.40 -4.96 -14.96
C GLY A 95 -0.71 -3.54 -15.43
N ALA A 96 -1.94 -3.05 -15.21
CA ALA A 96 -2.37 -1.70 -15.56
C ALA A 96 -1.56 -0.62 -14.83
N ILE A 97 -1.30 -0.78 -13.54
CA ILE A 97 -0.45 0.13 -12.73
C ILE A 97 0.99 0.18 -13.30
N SER A 98 1.44 -0.93 -13.87
CA SER A 98 2.82 -1.14 -14.30
C SER A 98 3.07 -0.82 -15.77
N ARG A 99 2.06 -0.32 -16.48
CA ARG A 99 2.18 0.04 -17.89
C ARG A 99 3.12 1.23 -18.10
N THR A 100 3.91 1.11 -19.14
CA THR A 100 4.60 2.20 -19.83
C THR A 100 3.88 2.44 -21.17
N ILE A 101 4.36 3.40 -21.95
CA ILE A 101 3.72 3.77 -23.24
C ILE A 101 3.57 2.56 -24.17
N ASN A 102 4.54 1.64 -24.17
CA ASN A 102 4.61 0.55 -25.15
C ASN A 102 4.59 -0.86 -24.55
N ALA A 103 4.72 -1.02 -23.23
CA ALA A 103 4.84 -2.33 -22.60
C ALA A 103 4.46 -2.30 -21.11
N ILE A 104 4.20 -3.47 -20.53
CA ILE A 104 4.15 -3.64 -19.08
C ILE A 104 5.58 -3.75 -18.56
N ASP A 105 5.92 -2.98 -17.53
CA ASP A 105 7.21 -3.05 -16.85
C ASP A 105 7.16 -4.16 -15.80
N GLU A 106 7.91 -5.24 -16.05
CA GLU A 106 7.97 -6.42 -15.17
C GLU A 106 8.41 -6.06 -13.75
N SER A 107 9.33 -5.11 -13.59
CA SER A 107 9.83 -4.73 -12.26
C SER A 107 8.77 -3.96 -11.48
N LYS A 108 8.05 -3.04 -12.14
CA LYS A 108 6.92 -2.34 -11.55
C LYS A 108 5.78 -3.28 -11.17
N MET A 109 5.50 -4.27 -12.01
CA MET A 109 4.45 -5.25 -11.73
C MET A 109 4.78 -6.11 -10.51
N ASN A 110 5.99 -6.65 -10.47
CA ASN A 110 6.46 -7.39 -9.30
C ASN A 110 6.49 -6.51 -8.04
N TYR A 111 6.83 -5.22 -8.16
CA TYR A 111 6.78 -4.30 -7.03
C TYR A 111 5.36 -4.03 -6.54
N ALA A 112 4.39 -3.84 -7.44
CA ALA A 112 2.97 -3.69 -7.08
C ALA A 112 2.43 -4.95 -6.39
N LEU A 113 2.73 -6.15 -6.90
CA LEU A 113 2.32 -7.41 -6.27
C LEU A 113 2.98 -7.61 -4.91
N ALA A 114 4.28 -7.28 -4.78
CA ALA A 114 4.98 -7.32 -3.50
C ALA A 114 4.42 -6.31 -2.49
N PHE A 115 3.96 -5.15 -2.94
CA PHE A 115 3.28 -4.17 -2.11
C PHE A 115 1.98 -4.76 -1.55
N VAL A 116 1.13 -5.33 -2.41
CA VAL A 116 -0.14 -5.95 -2.00
C VAL A 116 0.11 -7.11 -1.03
N ALA A 117 1.00 -8.03 -1.38
CA ALA A 117 1.35 -9.18 -0.53
C ALA A 117 1.96 -8.74 0.82
N GLY A 118 2.67 -7.62 0.83
CA GLY A 118 3.26 -7.02 2.03
C GLY A 118 2.23 -6.50 3.04
N LEU A 119 0.99 -6.23 2.61
CA LEU A 119 -0.10 -5.86 3.51
C LEU A 119 -0.65 -7.05 4.31
N HIS A 120 -0.35 -8.27 3.87
CA HIS A 120 -0.96 -9.51 4.34
C HIS A 120 -2.49 -9.44 4.31
N PRO A 121 -3.08 -9.33 3.10
CA PRO A 121 -4.53 -9.27 2.96
C PRO A 121 -5.19 -10.50 3.58
N GLN A 122 -6.20 -10.28 4.43
CA GLN A 122 -6.98 -11.34 5.06
C GLN A 122 -8.16 -11.80 4.20
N ASP A 123 -8.55 -10.99 3.22
CA ASP A 123 -9.64 -11.25 2.30
C ASP A 123 -9.49 -10.44 1.00
N GLN A 124 -10.46 -10.61 0.10
CA GLN A 124 -10.49 -9.95 -1.20
C GLN A 124 -10.72 -8.42 -1.11
N VAL A 125 -11.36 -7.93 -0.04
CA VAL A 125 -11.58 -6.48 0.16
C VAL A 125 -10.26 -5.82 0.51
N GLU A 126 -9.49 -6.40 1.43
CA GLU A 126 -8.14 -5.94 1.74
C GLU A 126 -7.21 -6.03 0.53
N THR A 127 -7.35 -7.08 -0.29
CA THR A 127 -6.57 -7.24 -1.53
C THR A 127 -6.87 -6.10 -2.50
N THR A 128 -8.15 -5.81 -2.72
CA THR A 128 -8.59 -4.71 -3.61
C THR A 128 -8.09 -3.35 -3.09
N LEU A 129 -8.21 -3.12 -1.77
CA LEU A 129 -7.69 -1.91 -1.14
C LEU A 129 -6.17 -1.81 -1.31
N GLY A 130 -5.44 -2.92 -1.17
CA GLY A 130 -4.01 -2.99 -1.41
C GLY A 130 -3.60 -2.63 -2.83
N VAL A 131 -4.33 -3.13 -3.84
CA VAL A 131 -4.12 -2.77 -5.25
C VAL A 131 -4.34 -1.28 -5.47
N GLN A 132 -5.41 -0.70 -4.89
CA GLN A 132 -5.65 0.75 -4.96
C GLN A 132 -4.54 1.54 -4.25
N MET A 133 -4.08 1.10 -3.09
CA MET A 133 -2.98 1.74 -2.37
C MET A 133 -1.68 1.71 -3.18
N ALA A 134 -1.39 0.60 -3.87
CA ALA A 134 -0.26 0.51 -4.80
C ALA A 134 -0.41 1.51 -5.95
N ALA A 135 -1.59 1.60 -6.58
CA ALA A 135 -1.85 2.57 -7.64
C ALA A 135 -1.61 4.03 -7.17
N ILE A 136 -2.14 4.38 -5.99
CA ILE A 136 -1.96 5.70 -5.38
C ILE A 136 -0.48 5.96 -5.08
N HIS A 137 0.24 4.98 -4.55
CA HIS A 137 1.68 5.10 -4.29
C HIS A 137 2.47 5.40 -5.58
N PHE A 138 2.21 4.65 -6.66
CA PHE A 138 2.87 4.87 -7.95
C PHE A 138 2.56 6.25 -8.53
N ALA A 139 1.29 6.68 -8.46
CA ALA A 139 0.89 8.02 -8.89
C ALA A 139 1.57 9.12 -8.05
N THR A 140 1.73 8.89 -6.74
CA THR A 140 2.42 9.80 -5.81
C THR A 140 3.89 9.94 -6.18
N VAL A 141 4.59 8.82 -6.41
CA VAL A 141 6.00 8.81 -6.85
C VAL A 141 6.15 9.54 -8.18
N LYS A 142 5.23 9.32 -9.13
CA LYS A 142 5.26 10.02 -10.43
C LYS A 142 4.99 11.52 -10.30
N ALA A 143 4.04 11.91 -9.46
CA ALA A 143 3.77 13.32 -9.17
C ALA A 143 4.99 14.00 -8.52
N ALA A 144 5.66 13.32 -7.59
CA ALA A 144 6.88 13.83 -6.96
C ALA A 144 8.05 13.99 -7.95
N GLU A 145 8.25 13.01 -8.84
CA GLU A 145 9.24 13.11 -9.93
C GLU A 145 8.95 14.34 -10.83
N ASN A 146 7.70 14.51 -11.26
CA ASN A 146 7.28 15.63 -12.10
C ASN A 146 7.40 16.98 -11.36
N PHE A 147 7.10 17.01 -10.06
CA PHE A 147 7.25 18.19 -9.21
C PHE A 147 8.72 18.63 -9.13
N ALA A 148 9.64 17.68 -8.88
CA ALA A 148 11.08 17.98 -8.86
C ALA A 148 11.62 18.42 -10.22
N GLY A 149 11.02 17.93 -11.32
CA GLY A 149 11.37 18.30 -12.69
C GLY A 149 10.70 19.58 -13.21
N ALA A 150 9.79 20.21 -12.45
CA ALA A 150 8.99 21.33 -12.93
C ALA A 150 9.86 22.52 -13.36
N ARG A 151 9.44 23.18 -14.45
CA ARG A 151 10.15 24.34 -15.04
C ARG A 151 9.30 25.60 -15.08
N THR A 152 8.00 25.48 -14.79
CA THR A 152 7.08 26.60 -14.73
C THR A 152 6.28 26.53 -13.43
N VAL A 153 5.78 27.68 -12.97
CA VAL A 153 5.01 27.78 -11.72
C VAL A 153 3.70 27.00 -11.83
N GLU A 154 3.07 27.00 -13.00
CA GLU A 154 1.80 26.31 -13.23
C GLU A 154 1.95 24.79 -13.09
N VAL A 155 3.04 24.22 -13.63
CA VAL A 155 3.33 22.79 -13.47
C VAL A 155 3.66 22.47 -12.02
N LEU A 156 4.45 23.32 -11.36
CA LEU A 156 4.80 23.14 -9.95
C LEU A 156 3.54 23.09 -9.07
N ASP A 157 2.64 24.07 -9.21
CA ASP A 157 1.38 24.15 -8.47
C ASP A 157 0.45 22.98 -8.77
N MET A 158 0.36 22.54 -10.04
CA MET A 158 -0.44 21.38 -10.42
C MET A 158 0.08 20.10 -9.75
N GLN A 159 1.39 19.85 -9.80
CA GLN A 159 1.98 18.64 -9.21
C GLN A 159 1.96 18.67 -7.68
N GLU A 160 2.14 19.85 -7.06
CA GLU A 160 1.98 20.04 -5.60
C GLU A 160 0.59 19.60 -5.14
N ARG A 161 -0.46 20.09 -5.83
CA ARG A 161 -1.85 19.74 -5.50
C ARG A 161 -2.13 18.26 -5.70
N ALA A 162 -1.61 17.67 -6.77
CA ALA A 162 -1.74 16.24 -7.04
C ALA A 162 -1.07 15.42 -5.92
N LEU A 163 0.17 15.76 -5.56
CA LEU A 163 0.92 15.09 -4.51
C LEU A 163 0.19 15.15 -3.16
N ASN A 164 -0.28 16.34 -2.76
CA ASN A 164 -1.03 16.52 -1.52
C ASN A 164 -2.36 15.76 -1.49
N ARG A 165 -3.06 15.64 -2.62
CA ARG A 165 -4.31 14.87 -2.69
C ARG A 165 -4.04 13.38 -2.56
N LEU A 166 -3.10 12.86 -3.34
CA LEU A 166 -2.74 11.44 -3.34
C LEU A 166 -2.19 11.00 -1.98
N ALA A 167 -1.32 11.80 -1.35
CA ALA A 167 -0.78 11.52 -0.03
C ALA A 167 -1.89 11.45 1.04
N ARG A 168 -2.85 12.38 1.02
CA ARG A 168 -4.01 12.34 1.94
C ARG A 168 -4.90 11.13 1.69
N THR A 169 -5.14 10.77 0.42
CA THR A 169 -5.88 9.54 0.08
C THR A 169 -5.17 8.30 0.60
N PHE A 170 -3.86 8.21 0.44
CA PHE A 170 -3.07 7.08 0.96
C PHE A 170 -3.21 6.96 2.47
N ALA A 171 -3.07 8.07 3.22
CA ALA A 171 -3.27 8.08 4.66
C ALA A 171 -4.70 7.63 5.05
N ALA A 172 -5.73 8.10 4.33
CA ALA A 172 -7.10 7.68 4.55
C ALA A 172 -7.32 6.18 4.28
N GLN A 173 -6.66 5.60 3.26
CA GLN A 173 -6.71 4.17 2.97
C GLN A 173 -6.04 3.34 4.08
N VAL A 174 -4.92 3.82 4.63
CA VAL A 174 -4.28 3.17 5.79
C VAL A 174 -5.21 3.17 7.01
N GLU A 175 -5.87 4.29 7.29
CA GLU A 175 -6.86 4.38 8.38
C GLU A 175 -8.08 3.50 8.11
N ALA A 176 -8.56 3.44 6.86
CA ALA A 176 -9.65 2.56 6.47
C ALA A 176 -9.29 1.08 6.66
N LEU A 177 -8.10 0.65 6.23
CA LEU A 177 -7.60 -0.70 6.44
C LEU A 177 -7.50 -1.03 7.93
N LYS A 178 -6.94 -0.12 8.73
CA LYS A 178 -6.85 -0.28 10.18
C LYS A 178 -8.24 -0.46 10.80
N ARG A 179 -9.21 0.39 10.44
CA ARG A 179 -10.60 0.30 10.92
C ARG A 179 -11.28 -0.99 10.46
N TYR A 180 -11.03 -1.43 9.23
CA TYR A 180 -11.59 -2.67 8.68
C TYR A 180 -11.11 -3.90 9.47
N ARG A 181 -9.82 -3.92 9.84
CA ARG A 181 -9.22 -4.97 10.69
C ARG A 181 -9.66 -4.91 12.14
N SER A 182 -9.94 -3.71 12.64
CA SER A 182 -10.52 -3.49 13.97
C SER A 182 -11.99 -3.90 13.97
N LYS A 183 -12.28 -5.20 13.94
CA LYS A 183 -13.66 -5.72 14.13
C LYS A 183 -14.23 -5.22 15.45
N GLY A 184 -15.01 -4.12 15.40
CA GLY A 184 -15.96 -3.71 16.43
C GLY A 184 -15.49 -3.77 17.89
N GLU A 185 -14.32 -3.23 18.24
CA GLU A 185 -14.02 -2.92 19.65
C GLU A 185 -14.89 -1.72 20.11
N GLN A 186 -16.21 -1.89 20.15
CA GLN A 186 -17.02 -1.10 21.06
C GLN A 186 -16.75 -1.67 22.45
N ARG A 187 -15.71 -1.14 23.12
CA ARG A 187 -15.46 -1.42 24.54
C ARG A 187 -16.62 -0.87 25.35
N VAL A 188 -17.67 -1.67 25.54
CA VAL A 188 -18.73 -1.39 26.52
C VAL A 188 -18.14 -1.69 27.89
N ILE A 189 -17.63 -0.66 28.55
CA ILE A 189 -17.27 -0.75 29.97
C ILE A 189 -18.59 -0.70 30.74
N VAL A 190 -19.05 -1.87 31.22
CA VAL A 190 -20.24 -1.95 32.08
C VAL A 190 -19.81 -1.55 33.48
N GLU A 191 -19.94 -0.27 33.81
CA GLU A 191 -19.91 0.19 35.20
C GLU A 191 -21.32 0.09 35.78
N ARG A 192 -21.50 -0.72 36.82
CA ARG A 192 -22.81 -0.93 37.44
C ARG A 192 -23.11 0.28 38.34
N VAL A 193 -23.88 1.24 37.83
CA VAL A 193 -24.38 2.37 38.62
C VAL A 193 -25.63 1.93 39.37
N THR A 194 -25.57 1.95 40.71
CA THR A 194 -26.75 1.72 41.56
C THR A 194 -27.51 3.03 41.71
N VAL A 195 -28.73 3.09 41.18
CA VAL A 195 -29.63 4.22 41.39
C VAL A 195 -30.44 3.96 42.64
N HIS A 196 -30.29 4.82 43.65
CA HIS A 196 -31.07 4.77 44.88
C HIS A 196 -32.48 5.33 44.68
N GLU A 197 -33.41 4.96 45.57
CA GLU A 197 -34.80 5.40 45.53
C GLU A 197 -34.89 6.94 45.47
N GLY A 198 -35.47 7.48 44.38
CA GLY A 198 -35.57 8.91 44.10
C GLY A 198 -34.57 9.47 43.07
N GLY A 199 -33.58 8.70 42.61
CA GLY A 199 -32.67 9.10 41.52
C GLY A 199 -33.22 8.75 40.13
N GLN A 200 -33.13 9.67 39.17
CA GLN A 200 -33.41 9.37 37.75
C GLN A 200 -32.13 9.51 36.93
N ALA A 201 -31.74 8.44 36.25
CA ALA A 201 -30.63 8.45 35.30
C ALA A 201 -31.17 8.73 33.90
N ILE A 202 -30.67 9.78 33.25
CA ILE A 202 -30.98 10.10 31.86
C ILE A 202 -29.92 9.44 30.98
N VAL A 203 -30.35 8.65 29.99
CA VAL A 203 -29.45 8.03 29.01
C VAL A 203 -29.75 8.65 27.63
N GLY A 204 -28.83 9.48 27.13
CA GLY A 204 -28.95 10.15 25.83
C GLY A 204 -28.13 11.44 25.73
N ASN A 205 -28.05 12.02 24.52
CA ASN A 205 -27.40 13.32 24.31
C ASN A 205 -28.24 14.44 24.94
N VAL A 206 -27.80 15.00 26.07
CA VAL A 206 -28.47 16.14 26.72
C VAL A 206 -27.95 17.45 26.14
N ALA A 207 -28.82 18.20 25.45
CA ALA A 207 -28.57 19.61 25.12
C ALA A 207 -29.23 20.49 26.19
N SER A 208 -28.44 21.19 27.00
CA SER A 208 -28.94 22.12 28.02
C SER A 208 -29.30 23.46 27.39
N GLY A 209 -30.57 23.67 27.07
CA GLY A 209 -31.12 24.98 26.69
C GLY A 209 -31.40 25.83 27.93
N GLY A 210 -30.54 26.83 28.20
CA GLY A 210 -30.75 27.78 29.28
C GLY A 210 -31.81 28.82 28.93
N ALA A 211 -32.89 28.88 29.71
CA ALA A 211 -33.84 29.98 29.72
C ALA A 211 -33.85 30.59 31.12
N GLY A 212 -33.35 31.82 31.25
CA GLY A 212 -33.42 32.65 32.45
C GLY A 212 -33.75 34.07 32.03
N GLU A 213 -35.04 34.37 31.92
CA GLU A 213 -35.57 35.70 31.66
C GLU A 213 -35.76 36.40 33.02
N GLU A 214 -34.95 37.44 33.27
CA GLU A 214 -34.96 38.26 34.48
C GLU A 214 -36.18 39.20 34.49
N ALA A 215 -37.12 38.95 35.39
CA ALA A 215 -38.13 39.93 35.79
C ALA A 215 -37.62 40.71 37.02
N LYS A 216 -37.34 42.00 36.85
CA LYS A 216 -37.26 42.98 37.96
C LYS A 216 -38.16 44.17 37.64
N ASN A 217 -39.19 44.33 38.46
CA ASN A 217 -40.16 45.41 38.37
C ASN A 217 -39.74 46.59 39.27
N VAL A 218 -39.85 47.78 38.69
CA VAL A 218 -39.99 49.16 39.22
C VAL A 218 -39.94 49.40 40.74
N ARG A 219 -39.09 50.35 41.14
CA ARG A 219 -39.45 51.48 42.03
C ARG A 219 -38.95 52.78 41.42
#